data_AF-A0A0S8E277-F1
#
_entry.id   AF-A0A0S8E277-F1
#
_cell.length_a   1.000
_cell.length_b   1.000
_cell.length_c   1.000
_cell.angle_alpha   90.00
_cell.angle_beta   90.00
_cell.angle_gamma   90.00
#
_symmetry.space_group_name_H-M   'P 1'
#
loop_
_entity.id
_entity.type
_entity.pdbx_description
1 polymer ?
#
loop_
_entity_poly.entity_id
_entity_poly.type
_entity_poly.pdbx_seq_one_letter_code
_entity_poly.pdbx_strand_id
1 'polypeptide(L)'
;MRRIAILGSTGSIGTKALDVIESHPDDFSVAALASHSNVALLADQAKKYRPKLVAIYDESKFSDLRNSLAEPEIKVLCGSSGVEEAARCGE
;
A
#
# COMPACT_ATOMS: atom_id res chain seq x y z
N MET A 1 -13.15 5.56 -12.75
CA MET A 1 -12.23 5.04 -11.71
C MET A 1 -10.80 4.95 -12.20
N ARG A 2 -9.95 5.81 -11.68
CA ARG A 2 -8.49 5.77 -11.84
C ARG A 2 -7.89 4.97 -10.70
N ARG A 3 -6.97 4.07 -11.03
CA ARG A 3 -6.23 3.26 -10.07
C ARG A 3 -4.92 3.95 -9.73
N ILE A 4 -4.68 4.21 -8.46
CA ILE A 4 -3.48 4.93 -8.00
C ILE A 4 -2.59 3.97 -7.21
N ALA A 5 -1.31 3.92 -7.55
CA ALA A 5 -0.28 3.30 -6.74
C ALA A 5 0.44 4.38 -5.91
N ILE A 6 0.52 4.18 -4.59
CA ILE A 6 1.15 5.15 -3.68
C ILE A 6 2.41 4.55 -3.08
N LEU A 7 3.55 5.03 -3.56
CA LEU A 7 4.88 4.67 -3.04
C LEU A 7 5.23 5.63 -1.89
N GLY A 8 5.40 5.10 -0.68
CA GLY A 8 5.56 5.90 0.53
C GLY A 8 4.24 6.36 1.14
N SER A 9 3.23 5.48 1.18
CA SER A 9 1.87 5.77 1.68
C SER A 9 1.82 6.24 3.13
N THR A 10 2.81 5.88 3.93
CA THR A 10 2.91 6.26 5.35
C THR A 10 3.67 7.58 5.56
N GLY A 11 4.19 8.20 4.50
CA GLY A 11 4.82 9.52 4.54
C GLY A 11 3.80 10.65 4.40
N SER A 12 4.21 11.90 4.66
CA SER A 12 3.30 13.06 4.64
C SER A 12 2.60 13.31 3.30
N ILE A 13 3.24 12.97 2.17
CA ILE A 13 2.61 13.06 0.85
C ILE A 13 1.63 11.90 0.64
N GLY A 14 2.05 10.68 1.00
CA GLY A 14 1.25 9.47 0.82
C GLY A 14 -0.06 9.50 1.62
N THR A 15 -0.02 9.95 2.87
CA THR A 15 -1.23 10.08 3.71
C THR A 15 -2.18 11.15 3.18
N LYS A 16 -1.66 12.28 2.67
CA LYS A 16 -2.46 13.31 2.02
C LYS A 16 -3.07 12.82 0.70
N ALA A 17 -2.33 12.05 -0.09
CA ALA A 17 -2.85 11.46 -1.32
C ALA A 17 -4.02 10.49 -1.01
N LEU A 18 -3.90 9.71 0.06
CA LEU A 18 -4.97 8.83 0.53
C LEU A 18 -6.21 9.62 0.99
N ASP A 19 -6.03 10.73 1.70
CA ASP A 19 -7.12 11.62 2.12
C ASP A 19 -7.94 12.17 0.93
N VAL A 20 -7.26 12.51 -0.17
CA VAL A 20 -7.92 12.92 -1.42
C VAL A 20 -8.70 11.76 -2.05
N ILE A 21 -8.15 10.54 -2.05
CA ILE A 21 -8.84 9.35 -2.57
C ILE A 21 -10.08 9.05 -1.73
N GLU A 22 -10.00 9.19 -0.41
CA GLU A 22 -11.12 9.01 0.52
C GLU A 22 -12.22 10.05 0.31
N SER A 23 -11.86 11.28 -0.05
CA SER A 23 -12.82 12.33 -0.41
C SER A 23 -13.49 12.10 -1.78
N HIS A 24 -12.89 11.28 -2.64
CA HIS A 24 -13.35 11.04 -4.02
C HIS A 24 -13.37 9.55 -4.39
N PRO A 25 -14.14 8.71 -3.66
CA PRO A 25 -14.12 7.25 -3.82
C PRO A 25 -14.72 6.77 -5.16
N ASP A 26 -15.55 7.57 -5.82
CA ASP A 26 -16.14 7.25 -7.13
C ASP A 26 -15.14 7.45 -8.28
N ASP A 27 -14.20 8.39 -8.10
CA ASP A 27 -13.19 8.73 -9.11
C ASP A 27 -11.91 7.91 -8.96
N PHE A 28 -11.51 7.59 -7.73
CA PHE A 28 -10.21 7.00 -7.42
C PHE A 28 -10.31 5.71 -6.60
N SER A 29 -9.37 4.80 -6.83
CA SER A 29 -9.17 3.62 -6.00
C SER A 29 -7.69 3.32 -5.84
N VAL A 30 -7.31 2.76 -4.70
CA VAL A 30 -5.93 2.39 -4.43
C VAL A 30 -5.65 1.03 -5.05
N ALA A 31 -4.71 0.97 -6.00
CA ALA A 31 -4.27 -0.29 -6.59
C ALA A 31 -3.13 -0.92 -5.80
N ALA A 32 -2.17 -0.11 -5.35
CA ALA A 32 -1.02 -0.57 -4.58
C ALA A 32 -0.58 0.46 -3.53
N LEU A 33 -0.06 -0.06 -2.41
CA LEU A 33 0.57 0.73 -1.36
C LEU A 33 1.99 0.24 -1.13
N ALA A 34 2.95 1.15 -0.94
CA ALA A 34 4.28 0.78 -0.49
C ALA A 34 4.75 1.68 0.66
N SER A 35 5.53 1.13 1.59
CA SER A 35 6.22 1.89 2.64
C SER A 35 7.64 1.38 2.83
N HIS A 36 8.47 2.17 3.52
CA HIS A 36 9.81 1.77 3.88
C HIS A 36 9.80 0.75 5.04
N SER A 37 9.30 1.17 6.22
CA SER A 37 9.38 0.36 7.45
C SER A 37 8.17 0.47 8.39
N ASN A 38 7.20 1.36 8.11
CA ASN A 38 6.08 1.59 9.02
C ASN A 38 4.94 0.59 8.79
N VAL A 39 5.11 -0.61 9.34
CA VAL A 39 4.18 -1.74 9.22
C VAL A 39 2.78 -1.41 9.73
N ALA A 40 2.69 -0.77 10.90
CA ALA A 40 1.41 -0.57 11.58
C ALA A 40 0.48 0.31 10.73
N LEU A 41 0.98 1.46 10.27
CA LEU A 41 0.20 2.34 9.38
C LEU A 41 -0.05 1.71 8.02
N LEU A 42 0.93 1.00 7.44
CA LEU A 42 0.75 0.35 6.15
C LEU A 42 -0.35 -0.72 6.21
N ALA A 43 -0.41 -1.51 7.28
CA ALA A 43 -1.43 -2.53 7.49
C ALA A 43 -2.83 -1.93 7.70
N ASP A 44 -2.94 -0.83 8.46
CA ASP A 44 -4.20 -0.11 8.65
C ASP A 44 -4.73 0.45 7.31
N GLN A 45 -3.86 1.12 6.55
CA GLN A 45 -4.17 1.62 5.22
C GLN A 45 -4.59 0.48 4.27
N ALA A 46 -3.86 -0.64 4.28
CA ALA A 46 -4.19 -1.76 3.44
C ALA A 46 -5.55 -2.40 3.79
N LYS A 47 -5.92 -2.49 5.07
CA LYS A 47 -7.25 -2.97 5.48
C LYS A 47 -8.37 -2.01 5.08
N LYS A 48 -8.10 -0.69 5.16
CA LYS A 48 -9.06 0.36 4.83
C LYS A 48 -9.33 0.43 3.32
N TYR A 49 -8.28 0.47 2.52
CA TYR A 49 -8.37 0.69 1.06
C TYR A 49 -8.39 -0.59 0.24
N ARG A 50 -8.08 -1.74 0.84
CA ARG A 50 -8.02 -3.06 0.20
C ARG A 50 -7.33 -3.05 -1.17
N PRO A 51 -6.07 -2.56 -1.25
CA PRO A 51 -5.33 -2.57 -2.50
C PRO A 51 -5.05 -4.01 -2.94
N LYS A 52 -4.78 -4.19 -4.23
CA LYS A 52 -4.39 -5.50 -4.77
C LYS A 52 -2.99 -5.92 -4.31
N LEU A 53 -2.13 -4.94 -4.03
CA LEU A 53 -0.73 -5.17 -3.70
C LEU A 53 -0.24 -4.23 -2.60
N VAL A 54 0.50 -4.78 -1.65
CA VAL A 54 1.19 -4.02 -0.60
C VAL A 54 2.65 -4.41 -0.57
N ALA A 55 3.56 -3.43 -0.60
CA ALA A 55 4.99 -3.66 -0.55
C ALA A 55 5.64 -2.98 0.66
N ILE A 56 6.57 -3.67 1.31
CA ILE A 56 7.44 -3.07 2.33
C ILE A 56 8.90 -3.20 1.92
N TYR A 57 9.62 -2.08 1.91
CA TYR A 57 11.03 -2.09 1.51
C TYR A 57 11.89 -2.89 2.50
N ASP A 58 11.65 -2.71 3.79
CA ASP A 58 12.38 -3.40 4.85
C ASP A 58 11.96 -4.87 4.96
N GLU A 59 12.84 -5.78 4.55
CA GLU A 59 12.59 -7.23 4.55
C GLU A 59 12.43 -7.79 5.97
N SER A 60 13.09 -7.19 6.97
CA SER A 60 12.96 -7.64 8.37
C SER A 60 11.55 -7.44 8.90
N LYS A 61 10.82 -6.48 8.34
CA LYS A 61 9.44 -6.13 8.68
C LYS A 61 8.38 -6.86 7.87
N PHE A 62 8.77 -7.66 6.86
CA PHE A 62 7.84 -8.39 6.02
C PHE A 62 6.96 -9.37 6.82
N SER A 63 7.56 -10.09 7.77
CA SER A 63 6.83 -11.04 8.62
C SER A 63 5.79 -10.34 9.51
N ASP A 64 6.14 -9.19 10.09
CA ASP A 64 5.22 -8.37 10.87
C ASP A 64 4.05 -7.87 10.00
N LEU A 65 4.35 -7.37 8.79
CA LEU A 65 3.34 -6.89 7.86
C LEU A 65 2.39 -8.01 7.46
N ARG A 66 2.92 -9.17 7.10
CA ARG A 66 2.11 -10.33 6.69
C ARG A 66 1.24 -10.85 7.84
N ASN A 67 1.72 -10.80 9.08
CA ASN A 67 0.93 -11.20 10.24
C ASN A 67 -0.17 -10.16 10.55
N SER A 68 0.18 -8.87 10.52
CA SER A 68 -0.77 -7.79 10.73
C SER A 68 -1.84 -7.74 9.63
N LEU A 69 -1.43 -8.04 8.40
CA LEU A 69 -2.26 -8.14 7.20
C LEU A 69 -2.65 -9.60 6.96
N ALA A 70 -3.51 -10.13 7.82
CA ALA A 70 -4.09 -11.47 7.68
C ALA A 70 -5.18 -11.55 6.59
N GLU A 71 -5.02 -10.83 5.49
CA GLU A 71 -6.00 -10.76 4.38
C GLU A 71 -5.43 -11.52 3.17
N PRO A 72 -6.05 -12.65 2.76
CA PRO A 72 -5.53 -13.47 1.65
C PRO A 72 -5.68 -12.82 0.28
N GLU A 73 -6.55 -11.81 0.14
CA GLU A 73 -6.81 -11.12 -1.12
C GLU A 73 -5.73 -10.09 -1.48
N ILE A 74 -4.92 -9.65 -0.51
CA ILE A 74 -3.89 -8.62 -0.71
C ILE A 74 -2.53 -9.28 -0.95
N LYS A 75 -1.92 -9.04 -2.12
CA LYS A 75 -0.58 -9.54 -2.43
C LYS A 75 0.47 -8.75 -1.65
N VAL A 76 1.14 -9.38 -0.69
CA VAL A 76 2.19 -8.75 0.10
C VAL A 76 3.56 -9.07 -0.48
N LEU A 77 4.36 -8.05 -0.79
CA LEU A 77 5.73 -8.15 -1.31
C LEU A 77 6.73 -7.41 -0.41
N CYS A 78 8.01 -7.71 -0.57
CA CYS A 78 9.08 -7.01 0.13
C CYS A 78 10.28 -6.65 -0.77
N GLY A 79 11.14 -5.79 -0.23
CA GLY A 79 12.37 -5.36 -0.89
C GLY A 79 12.13 -4.39 -2.05
N SER A 80 13.21 -4.09 -2.78
CA SER A 80 13.16 -3.24 -3.97
C SER A 80 12.21 -3.79 -5.03
N SER A 81 12.28 -5.09 -5.31
CA SER A 81 11.41 -5.77 -6.27
C SER A 81 9.92 -5.63 -5.95
N GLY A 82 9.56 -5.66 -4.66
CA GLY A 82 8.18 -5.44 -4.23
C GLY A 82 7.68 -4.02 -4.53
N VAL A 83 8.53 -3.02 -4.33
CA VAL A 83 8.21 -1.61 -4.64
C VAL A 83 8.12 -1.39 -6.15
N GLU A 84 8.97 -2.04 -6.94
CA GLU A 84 8.91 -2.00 -8.41
C GLU A 84 7.61 -2.62 -8.96
N GLU A 85 7.20 -3.77 -8.42
CA GLU A 85 5.89 -4.38 -8.72
C GLU A 85 4.73 -3.45 -8.33
N ALA A 86 4.81 -2.82 -7.15
CA ALA A 86 3.80 -1.86 -6.72
C ALA A 86 3.65 -0.68 -7.69
N ALA A 87 4.78 -0.17 -8.22
CA ALA A 87 4.80 0.92 -9.19
C ALA A 87 4.12 0.55 -10.51
N ARG A 88 4.28 -0.70 -10.97
CA ARG A 88 3.63 -1.22 -12.20
C ARG A 88 2.14 -1.47 -12.05
N CYS A 89 1.62 -1.53 -10.83
CA CYS A 89 0.20 -1.81 -10.58
C CYS A 89 -0.72 -0.60 -10.80
N GLY A 90 -0.16 0.59 -11.02
CA GLY A 90 -0.87 1.85 -11.23
C GLY A 90 -1.41 2.09 -12.66
N GLU A 91 -1.23 1.13 -13.57
CA GLU A 91 -1.70 1.17 -14.97
C GLU A 91 -3.13 0.64 -15.19
#